data_AF-A0A834UIH8-F1
#
_entry.id   AF-A0A834UIH8-F1
#
_cell.length_a   1.000
_cell.length_b   1.000
_cell.length_c   1.000
_cell.angle_alpha   90.00
_cell.angle_beta   90.00
_cell.angle_gamma   90.00
#
_symmetry.space_group_name_H-M   'P 1'
#
loop_
_entity.id
_entity.type
_entity.pdbx_description
1 polymer ?
#
loop_
_entity_poly.entity_id
_entity_poly.type
_entity_poly.pdbx_seq_one_letter_code
_entity_poly.pdbx_strand_id
1 'polypeptide(L)'
;MAEATDLIWTAISGLGSSSPFRVQAAAELLLAVIHQHGAKLETVANMGQGIHLRLCSVRIPQAKDNALSAITLLARNHTPELVAAFLDFSMPLDSCAFRLWRALGAEQPVSCLVLAMLLAWLQERPLPTRASNSNPSPKEKNYLRSLAAMNTLLELQFAREFKKAVREAYPQLLLALLTQVHYTLELNLVTEPQRGQQAQEAAMPSPQR
;
A
#
# COMPACT_ATOMS: atom_id res chain seq x y z
N MET A 1 -4.14 -25.98 -8.70
CA MET A 1 -3.75 -24.59 -8.39
C MET A 1 -4.06 -23.65 -9.53
N ALA A 2 -3.67 -23.94 -10.77
CA ALA A 2 -4.02 -23.14 -11.95
C ALA A 2 -5.53 -22.86 -12.07
N GLU A 3 -6.36 -23.90 -11.97
CA GLU A 3 -7.83 -23.75 -12.03
C GLU A 3 -8.41 -22.81 -10.96
N ALA A 4 -7.88 -22.84 -9.74
CA ALA A 4 -8.33 -21.95 -8.66
C ALA A 4 -7.94 -20.48 -8.92
N THR A 5 -6.75 -20.25 -9.47
CA THR A 5 -6.29 -18.92 -9.88
C THR A 5 -7.15 -18.37 -11.01
N ASP A 6 -7.49 -19.18 -12.00
CA ASP A 6 -8.36 -18.77 -13.12
C ASP A 6 -9.78 -18.43 -12.66
N LEU A 7 -10.33 -19.22 -11.73
CA LEU A 7 -11.63 -18.94 -11.11
C LEU A 7 -11.61 -17.63 -10.31
N ILE A 8 -10.54 -17.35 -9.56
CA ILE A 8 -10.39 -16.08 -8.84
C ILE A 8 -10.35 -14.90 -9.82
N TRP A 9 -9.58 -14.99 -10.91
CA TRP A 9 -9.53 -13.91 -11.91
C TRP A 9 -10.86 -13.71 -12.64
N THR A 10 -11.58 -14.79 -12.90
CA THR A 10 -12.94 -14.76 -13.44
C THR A 10 -13.88 -14.05 -12.47
N ALA A 11 -13.82 -14.38 -11.18
CA ALA A 11 -14.62 -13.76 -10.14
C ALA A 11 -14.28 -12.26 -9.97
N ILE A 12 -12.99 -11.90 -9.91
CA ILE A 12 -12.54 -10.49 -9.88
C ILE A 12 -13.09 -9.73 -11.08
N SER A 13 -12.98 -10.28 -12.28
CA SER A 13 -13.52 -9.65 -13.49
C SER A 13 -15.05 -9.49 -13.42
N GLY A 14 -15.74 -10.49 -12.89
CA GLY A 14 -17.19 -10.50 -12.68
C GLY A 14 -17.70 -9.43 -11.70
N LEU A 15 -16.88 -8.98 -10.74
CA LEU A 15 -17.24 -7.86 -9.84
C LEU A 15 -17.50 -6.55 -10.61
N GLY A 16 -16.93 -6.39 -11.81
CA GLY A 16 -17.14 -5.23 -12.68
C GLY A 16 -18.35 -5.34 -13.62
N SER A 17 -19.17 -6.39 -13.49
CA SER A 17 -20.35 -6.60 -14.34
C SER A 17 -21.44 -5.55 -14.11
N SER A 18 -22.18 -5.21 -15.16
CA SER A 18 -23.40 -4.37 -15.05
C SER A 18 -24.59 -5.11 -14.46
N SER A 19 -24.61 -6.45 -14.56
CA SER A 19 -25.69 -7.29 -14.01
C SER A 19 -25.48 -7.50 -12.51
N PRO A 20 -26.45 -7.10 -11.65
CA PRO A 20 -26.33 -7.28 -10.21
C PRO A 20 -26.19 -8.75 -9.79
N PHE A 21 -26.94 -9.64 -10.43
CA PHE A 21 -26.85 -11.08 -10.19
C PHE A 21 -25.45 -11.63 -10.42
N ARG A 22 -24.80 -11.22 -11.52
CA ARG A 22 -23.43 -11.63 -11.84
C ARG A 22 -22.41 -11.08 -10.84
N VAL A 23 -22.58 -9.83 -10.40
CA VAL A 23 -21.70 -9.23 -9.39
C VAL A 23 -21.80 -9.98 -8.06
N GLN A 24 -23.01 -10.33 -7.63
CA GLN A 24 -23.24 -11.10 -6.40
C GLN A 24 -22.61 -12.50 -6.49
N ALA A 25 -22.91 -13.24 -7.57
CA ALA A 25 -22.35 -14.58 -7.80
C ALA A 25 -20.81 -14.55 -7.88
N ALA A 26 -20.24 -13.53 -8.52
CA ALA A 26 -18.80 -13.34 -8.60
C ALA A 26 -18.19 -13.09 -7.21
N ALA A 27 -18.82 -12.28 -6.36
CA ALA A 27 -18.33 -12.02 -5.02
C ALA A 27 -18.41 -13.26 -4.11
N GLU A 28 -19.47 -14.05 -4.22
CA GLU A 28 -19.63 -15.33 -3.51
C GLU A 28 -18.59 -16.35 -3.96
N LEU A 29 -18.38 -16.48 -5.28
CA LEU A 29 -17.35 -17.35 -5.84
C LEU A 29 -15.95 -16.93 -5.37
N LEU A 30 -15.65 -15.63 -5.41
CA LEU A 30 -14.38 -15.08 -4.94
C LEU A 30 -14.12 -15.47 -3.49
N LEU A 31 -15.11 -15.24 -2.61
CA LEU A 31 -15.01 -15.55 -1.19
C LEU A 31 -14.84 -17.06 -0.96
N ALA A 32 -15.63 -17.90 -1.63
CA ALA A 32 -15.58 -19.35 -1.47
C ALA A 32 -14.24 -19.95 -1.91
N VAL A 33 -13.73 -19.54 -3.09
CA VAL A 33 -12.46 -20.06 -3.62
C VAL A 33 -11.28 -19.60 -2.75
N ILE A 34 -11.28 -18.35 -2.29
CA ILE A 34 -10.25 -17.85 -1.36
C ILE A 34 -10.34 -18.57 -0.01
N HIS A 35 -11.53 -18.85 0.51
CA HIS A 35 -11.68 -19.60 1.74
C HIS A 35 -11.07 -20.99 1.64
N GLN A 36 -11.25 -21.67 0.52
CA GLN A 36 -10.78 -23.05 0.32
C GLN A 36 -9.30 -23.14 -0.08
N HIS A 37 -8.81 -22.19 -0.89
CA HIS A 37 -7.49 -22.28 -1.54
C HIS A 37 -6.55 -21.12 -1.21
N GLY A 38 -7.01 -20.10 -0.48
CA GLY A 38 -6.31 -18.83 -0.27
C GLY A 38 -4.89 -18.99 0.24
N ALA A 39 -4.64 -19.90 1.19
CA ALA A 39 -3.31 -20.09 1.77
C ALA A 39 -2.22 -20.54 0.78
N LYS A 40 -2.59 -21.13 -0.36
CA LYS A 40 -1.65 -21.68 -1.34
C LYS A 40 -1.46 -20.78 -2.58
N LEU A 41 -2.09 -19.61 -2.62
CA LEU A 41 -2.04 -18.72 -3.77
C LEU A 41 -0.69 -17.99 -3.85
N GLU A 42 -0.16 -17.84 -5.06
CA GLU A 42 1.14 -17.19 -5.30
C GLU A 42 0.99 -15.76 -5.84
N THR A 43 -0.08 -15.45 -6.57
CA THR A 43 -0.26 -14.14 -7.24
C THR A 43 -1.14 -13.18 -6.44
N VAL A 44 -1.01 -13.17 -5.12
CA VAL A 44 -1.94 -12.47 -4.21
C VAL A 44 -1.86 -10.94 -4.33
N ALA A 45 -0.68 -10.38 -4.57
CA ALA A 45 -0.50 -8.95 -4.84
C ALA A 45 -1.36 -8.47 -6.01
N ASN A 46 -1.31 -9.20 -7.14
CA ASN A 46 -2.09 -8.88 -8.34
C ASN A 46 -3.60 -9.04 -8.08
N MET A 47 -4.00 -10.06 -7.31
CA MET A 47 -5.40 -10.26 -6.94
C MET A 47 -5.92 -9.09 -6.08
N GLY A 48 -5.13 -8.61 -5.12
CA GLY A 48 -5.47 -7.44 -4.30
C GLY A 48 -5.69 -6.18 -5.14
N GLN A 49 -4.81 -5.93 -6.12
CA GLN A 49 -4.97 -4.82 -7.08
C GLN A 49 -6.21 -5.01 -7.97
N GLY A 50 -6.45 -6.22 -8.46
CA GLY A 50 -7.64 -6.53 -9.26
C GLY A 50 -8.94 -6.29 -8.48
N ILE A 51 -8.97 -6.65 -7.19
CA ILE A 51 -10.11 -6.38 -6.31
C ILE A 51 -10.28 -4.87 -6.12
N HIS A 52 -9.21 -4.11 -5.85
CA HIS A 52 -9.26 -2.64 -5.73
C HIS A 52 -9.91 -1.96 -6.94
N LEU A 53 -9.44 -2.30 -8.14
CA LEU A 53 -9.95 -1.74 -9.40
C LEU A 53 -11.46 -1.95 -9.58
N ARG A 54 -12.01 -3.03 -9.01
CA ARG A 54 -13.44 -3.37 -9.15
C ARG A 54 -14.27 -2.87 -7.97
N LEU A 55 -13.72 -2.83 -6.76
CA LEU A 55 -14.44 -2.57 -5.53
C LEU A 55 -15.24 -1.26 -5.56
N CYS A 56 -14.67 -0.20 -6.15
CA CYS A 56 -15.36 1.09 -6.27
C CYS A 56 -16.62 1.03 -7.15
N SER A 57 -16.64 0.14 -8.15
CA SER A 57 -17.77 -0.04 -9.06
C SER A 57 -18.88 -0.92 -8.50
N VAL A 58 -18.59 -1.73 -7.47
CA VAL A 58 -19.56 -2.63 -6.84
C VAL A 58 -20.61 -1.82 -6.07
N ARG A 59 -21.86 -1.89 -6.52
CA ARG A 59 -23.00 -1.19 -5.89
C ARG A 59 -23.77 -2.05 -4.89
N ILE A 60 -23.65 -3.37 -5.00
CA ILE A 60 -24.35 -4.32 -4.11
C ILE A 60 -23.58 -4.40 -2.79
N PRO A 61 -24.20 -4.02 -1.65
CA PRO A 61 -23.52 -4.01 -0.35
C PRO A 61 -22.95 -5.39 0.03
N GLN A 62 -23.75 -6.44 -0.09
CA GLN A 62 -23.34 -7.80 0.24
C GLN A 62 -22.17 -8.30 -0.63
N ALA A 63 -22.20 -8.02 -1.94
CA ALA A 63 -21.08 -8.35 -2.83
C ALA A 63 -19.80 -7.61 -2.43
N LYS A 64 -19.91 -6.35 -2.00
CA LYS A 64 -18.79 -5.56 -1.51
C LYS A 64 -18.23 -6.14 -0.21
N ASP A 65 -19.09 -6.53 0.72
CA ASP A 65 -18.69 -7.14 1.99
C ASP A 65 -18.02 -8.51 1.78
N ASN A 66 -18.49 -9.31 0.82
CA ASN A 66 -17.85 -10.57 0.42
C ASN A 66 -16.46 -10.34 -0.18
N ALA A 67 -16.30 -9.34 -1.06
CA ALA A 67 -15.01 -8.98 -1.63
C ALA A 67 -14.02 -8.48 -0.57
N LEU A 68 -14.49 -7.71 0.42
CA LEU A 68 -13.67 -7.29 1.56
C LEU A 68 -13.32 -8.47 2.48
N SER A 69 -14.25 -9.38 2.73
CA SER A 69 -14.01 -10.59 3.53
C SER A 69 -12.97 -11.50 2.87
N ALA A 70 -12.96 -11.57 1.53
CA ALA A 70 -11.91 -12.24 0.77
C ALA A 70 -10.51 -11.64 1.04
N ILE A 71 -10.39 -10.31 1.13
CA ILE A 71 -9.11 -9.66 1.52
C ILE A 71 -8.71 -10.06 2.94
N THR A 72 -9.63 -10.06 3.89
CA THR A 72 -9.37 -10.50 5.26
C THR A 72 -8.85 -11.94 5.29
N LEU A 73 -9.42 -12.85 4.51
CA LEU A 73 -8.98 -14.24 4.43
C LEU A 73 -7.59 -14.38 3.78
N LEU A 74 -7.31 -13.62 2.72
CA LEU A 74 -5.97 -13.60 2.11
C LEU A 74 -4.92 -13.09 3.10
N ALA A 75 -5.26 -12.06 3.88
CA ALA A 75 -4.35 -11.42 4.83
C ALA A 75 -3.76 -12.40 5.84
N ARG A 76 -4.52 -13.42 6.26
CA ARG A 76 -4.06 -14.45 7.21
C ARG A 76 -2.76 -15.15 6.81
N ASN A 77 -2.50 -15.28 5.51
CA ASN A 77 -1.32 -15.97 4.99
C ASN A 77 -0.42 -15.07 4.14
N HIS A 78 -0.95 -13.95 3.62
CA HIS A 78 -0.31 -13.14 2.58
C HIS A 78 -0.30 -11.65 2.93
N THR A 79 -0.16 -11.33 4.23
CA THR A 79 -0.10 -9.93 4.67
C THR A 79 1.01 -9.15 3.95
N PRO A 80 2.26 -9.65 3.85
CA PRO A 80 3.33 -8.88 3.22
C PRO A 80 3.07 -8.49 1.77
N GLU A 81 2.56 -9.44 0.98
CA GLU A 81 2.23 -9.28 -0.44
C GLU A 81 1.12 -8.25 -0.63
N LEU A 82 0.09 -8.30 0.22
CA LEU A 82 -1.02 -7.36 0.18
C LEU A 82 -0.61 -5.95 0.63
N VAL A 83 0.20 -5.83 1.69
CA VAL A 83 0.73 -4.52 2.14
C VAL A 83 1.53 -3.87 1.02
N ALA A 84 2.46 -4.60 0.41
CA ALA A 84 3.26 -4.09 -0.70
C ALA A 84 2.38 -3.64 -1.88
N ALA A 85 1.38 -4.45 -2.25
CA ALA A 85 0.45 -4.12 -3.33
C ALA A 85 -0.43 -2.92 -3.02
N PHE A 86 -0.90 -2.77 -1.78
CA PHE A 86 -1.80 -1.69 -1.38
C PHE A 86 -1.07 -0.34 -1.31
N LEU A 87 0.20 -0.34 -0.95
CA LEU A 87 1.03 0.88 -0.98
C LEU A 87 1.12 1.47 -2.40
N ASP A 88 1.07 0.63 -3.45
CA ASP A 88 1.14 1.09 -4.85
C ASP A 88 -0.09 1.93 -5.27
N PHE A 89 -1.21 1.86 -4.54
CA PHE A 89 -2.41 2.67 -4.81
C PHE A 89 -2.87 3.53 -3.61
N SER A 90 -1.96 3.80 -2.65
CA SER A 90 -2.28 4.59 -1.46
C SER A 90 -1.79 6.05 -1.54
N MET A 91 -1.59 6.58 -2.76
CA MET A 91 -1.15 7.95 -3.02
C MET A 91 -1.94 8.59 -4.18
N PRO A 92 -3.04 9.32 -3.90
CA PRO A 92 -3.70 9.49 -2.59
C PRO A 92 -4.46 8.23 -2.15
N LEU A 93 -4.72 8.10 -0.85
CA LEU A 93 -5.53 6.99 -0.33
C LEU A 93 -7.02 7.23 -0.63
N ASP A 94 -7.54 6.58 -1.66
CA ASP A 94 -8.97 6.68 -2.00
C ASP A 94 -9.88 5.90 -1.03
N SER A 95 -11.19 6.14 -1.09
CA SER A 95 -12.17 5.52 -0.17
C SER A 95 -12.26 3.98 -0.29
N CYS A 96 -11.97 3.41 -1.45
CA CYS A 96 -11.95 1.96 -1.68
C CYS A 96 -10.65 1.36 -1.16
N ALA A 97 -9.51 2.00 -1.43
CA ALA A 97 -8.21 1.66 -0.85
C ALA A 97 -8.30 1.65 0.68
N PHE A 98 -8.89 2.68 1.28
CA PHE A 98 -9.12 2.72 2.73
C PHE A 98 -9.97 1.55 3.24
N ARG A 99 -11.04 1.17 2.53
CA ARG A 99 -11.85 -0.02 2.88
C ARG A 99 -11.05 -1.31 2.80
N LEU A 100 -10.16 -1.44 1.81
CA LEU A 100 -9.28 -2.59 1.68
C LEU A 100 -8.28 -2.67 2.84
N TRP A 101 -7.64 -1.57 3.22
CA TRP A 101 -6.77 -1.56 4.40
C TRP A 101 -7.51 -1.92 5.69
N ARG A 102 -8.75 -1.46 5.85
CA ARG A 102 -9.60 -1.88 6.99
C ARG A 102 -9.91 -3.37 6.96
N ALA A 103 -10.20 -3.93 5.79
CA ALA A 103 -10.41 -5.37 5.63
C ALA A 103 -9.14 -6.19 5.90
N LEU A 104 -7.99 -5.69 5.46
CA LEU A 104 -6.67 -6.28 5.72
C LEU A 104 -6.40 -6.37 7.22
N GLY A 105 -6.67 -5.30 7.97
CA GLY A 105 -6.50 -5.25 9.43
C GLY A 105 -7.70 -5.75 10.24
N ALA A 106 -8.69 -6.40 9.65
CA ALA A 106 -9.91 -6.77 10.37
C ALA A 106 -9.66 -7.75 11.53
N GLU A 107 -8.60 -8.55 11.43
CA GLU A 107 -8.16 -9.48 12.48
C GLU A 107 -6.99 -8.91 13.28
N GLN A 108 -7.08 -8.97 14.61
CA GLN A 108 -6.11 -8.35 15.52
C GLN A 108 -4.62 -8.72 15.26
N PRO A 109 -4.23 -9.99 15.07
CA PRO A 109 -2.83 -10.30 14.79
C PRO A 109 -2.35 -9.70 13.47
N VAL A 110 -3.24 -9.62 12.47
CA VAL A 110 -2.94 -9.04 11.16
C VAL A 110 -2.83 -7.51 11.26
N SER A 111 -3.71 -6.83 12.01
CA SER A 111 -3.58 -5.37 12.18
C SER A 111 -2.28 -4.96 12.87
N CYS A 112 -1.82 -5.72 13.86
CA CYS A 112 -0.50 -5.52 14.47
C CYS A 112 0.64 -5.71 13.45
N LEU A 113 0.57 -6.76 12.63
CA LEU A 113 1.56 -7.04 11.59
C LEU A 113 1.59 -5.94 10.52
N VAL A 114 0.42 -5.55 9.99
CA VAL A 114 0.29 -4.46 9.03
C VAL A 114 0.89 -3.17 9.58
N LEU A 115 0.56 -2.82 10.83
CA LEU A 115 1.08 -1.61 11.45
C LEU A 115 2.61 -1.66 11.59
N ALA A 116 3.17 -2.79 12.01
CA ALA A 116 4.61 -2.98 12.11
C ALA A 116 5.30 -2.84 10.74
N MET A 117 4.71 -3.39 9.67
CA MET A 117 5.24 -3.26 8.31
C MET A 117 5.21 -1.80 7.82
N LEU A 118 4.11 -1.08 8.05
CA LEU A 118 4.00 0.34 7.69
C LEU A 118 5.02 1.20 8.45
N LEU A 119 5.25 0.92 9.72
CA LEU A 119 6.28 1.59 10.52
C LEU A 119 7.69 1.29 9.99
N ALA A 120 7.96 0.06 9.54
CA ALA A 120 9.24 -0.29 8.91
C ALA A 120 9.46 0.51 7.63
N TRP A 121 8.45 0.56 6.73
CA TRP A 121 8.49 1.42 5.53
C TRP A 121 8.70 2.90 5.84
N LEU A 122 8.10 3.37 6.94
CA LEU A 122 8.24 4.76 7.40
C LEU A 122 9.63 5.02 8.02
N GLN A 123 10.33 4.02 8.55
CA GLN A 123 11.66 4.21 9.13
C GLN A 123 12.78 4.07 8.09
N GLU A 124 12.49 3.53 6.91
CA GLU A 124 13.43 3.52 5.79
C GLU A 124 13.83 4.94 5.42
N ARG A 125 15.15 5.16 5.34
CA ARG A 125 15.72 6.47 5.01
C ARG A 125 15.43 6.81 3.55
N PRO A 126 14.82 7.98 3.26
CA PRO A 126 14.76 8.49 1.90
C PRO A 126 16.18 8.68 1.36
N LEU A 127 16.57 7.89 0.36
CA LEU A 127 17.81 8.15 -0.37
C LEU A 127 17.58 9.35 -1.29
N PRO A 128 18.49 10.35 -1.35
CA PRO A 128 18.38 11.45 -2.28
C PRO A 128 18.32 10.89 -3.71
N THR A 129 17.20 11.06 -4.39
CA THR A 129 17.02 10.59 -5.76
C THR A 129 17.44 11.71 -6.70
N ARG A 130 18.49 11.49 -7.49
CA ARG A 130 18.82 12.36 -8.62
C ARG A 130 17.66 12.25 -9.61
N ALA A 131 16.87 13.31 -9.73
CA ALA A 131 15.72 13.36 -10.65
C ALA A 131 16.17 12.90 -12.04
N SER A 132 15.59 11.80 -12.50
CA SER A 132 15.76 11.30 -13.87
C SER A 132 14.38 11.24 -14.50
N ASN A 133 14.24 11.79 -15.69
CA ASN A 133 12.96 11.93 -16.40
C ASN A 133 12.48 10.60 -17.03
N SER A 134 12.71 9.47 -16.35
CA SER A 134 12.33 8.12 -16.79
C SER A 134 11.57 7.40 -15.66
N ASN A 135 10.97 6.24 -15.96
CA ASN A 135 10.23 5.43 -14.98
C ASN A 135 10.90 5.42 -13.61
N PRO A 136 10.15 5.58 -12.50
CA PRO A 136 10.74 5.81 -11.19
C PRO A 136 11.73 4.70 -10.88
N SER A 137 12.96 5.12 -10.57
CA SER A 137 14.02 4.18 -10.23
C SER A 137 13.60 3.30 -9.04
N PRO A 138 14.17 2.11 -8.83
CA PRO A 138 13.81 1.27 -7.67
C PRO A 138 13.88 2.01 -6.33
N LYS A 139 14.82 2.95 -6.19
CA LYS A 139 14.97 3.81 -5.00
C LYS A 139 13.84 4.83 -4.87
N GLU A 140 13.41 5.40 -5.98
CA GLU A 140 12.28 6.34 -6.03
C GLU A 140 10.95 5.65 -5.71
N LYS A 141 10.77 4.42 -6.20
CA LYS A 141 9.61 3.58 -5.83
C LYS A 141 9.56 3.30 -4.33
N ASN A 142 10.70 3.03 -3.70
CA ASN A 142 10.74 2.82 -2.25
C ASN A 142 10.39 4.11 -1.50
N TYR A 143 10.89 5.27 -1.93
CA TYR A 143 10.52 6.55 -1.34
C TYR A 143 9.01 6.84 -1.46
N LEU A 144 8.43 6.59 -2.64
CA LEU A 144 6.98 6.74 -2.85
C LEU A 144 6.17 5.79 -1.95
N ARG A 145 6.66 4.57 -1.70
CA ARG A 145 6.04 3.63 -0.76
C ARG A 145 6.17 4.06 0.70
N SER A 146 7.29 4.66 1.11
CA SER A 146 7.43 5.27 2.45
C SER A 146 6.43 6.41 2.65
N LEU A 147 6.23 7.27 1.64
CA LEU A 147 5.21 8.32 1.68
C LEU A 147 3.79 7.73 1.72
N ALA A 148 3.51 6.71 0.90
CA ALA A 148 2.24 5.99 0.92
C ALA A 148 1.96 5.36 2.29
N ALA A 149 2.99 4.80 2.93
CA ALA A 149 2.90 4.23 4.27
C ALA A 149 2.59 5.31 5.32
N MET A 150 3.23 6.49 5.24
CA MET A 150 2.93 7.63 6.10
C MET A 150 1.45 8.05 5.99
N ASN A 151 0.97 8.27 4.77
CA ASN A 151 -0.42 8.67 4.53
C ASN A 151 -1.42 7.60 5.00
N THR A 152 -1.09 6.33 4.78
CA THR A 152 -1.91 5.21 5.23
C THR A 152 -1.95 5.13 6.76
N LEU A 153 -0.83 5.32 7.46
CA LEU A 153 -0.78 5.34 8.92
C LEU A 153 -1.66 6.46 9.52
N LEU A 154 -1.64 7.64 8.91
CA LEU A 154 -2.48 8.78 9.34
C LEU A 154 -3.98 8.50 9.26
N GLU A 155 -4.41 7.69 8.29
CA GLU A 155 -5.80 7.29 8.13
C GLU A 155 -6.15 6.09 9.04
N LEU A 156 -5.27 5.08 9.11
CA LEU A 156 -5.50 3.86 9.88
C LEU A 156 -5.49 4.06 11.40
N GLN A 157 -4.78 5.07 11.92
CA GLN A 157 -4.82 5.38 13.36
C GLN A 157 -6.24 5.67 13.88
N PHE A 158 -7.16 6.09 12.99
CA PHE A 158 -8.56 6.36 13.32
C PHE A 158 -9.50 5.19 12.99
N ALA A 159 -9.01 4.18 12.25
CA ALA A 159 -9.80 3.00 11.92
C ALA A 159 -9.97 2.09 13.15
N ARG A 160 -11.21 1.64 13.40
CA ARG A 160 -11.52 0.80 14.58
C ARG A 160 -10.70 -0.49 14.62
N GLU A 161 -10.41 -1.05 13.46
CA GLU A 161 -9.67 -2.31 13.27
C GLU A 161 -8.23 -2.21 13.76
N PHE A 162 -7.65 -1.00 13.74
CA PHE A 162 -6.26 -0.74 14.11
C PHE A 162 -6.11 -0.13 15.51
N LYS A 163 -7.19 0.26 16.20
CA LYS A 163 -7.13 0.96 17.50
C LYS A 163 -6.23 0.29 18.53
N LYS A 164 -6.31 -1.03 18.67
CA LYS A 164 -5.50 -1.79 19.62
C LYS A 164 -4.03 -1.85 19.17
N ALA A 165 -3.78 -2.16 17.90
CA ALA A 165 -2.43 -2.18 17.33
C ALA A 165 -1.72 -0.83 17.49
N VAL A 166 -2.42 0.26 17.19
CA VAL A 166 -1.91 1.64 17.30
C VAL A 166 -1.60 2.01 18.75
N ARG A 167 -2.45 1.61 19.69
CA ARG A 167 -2.20 1.82 21.12
C ARG A 167 -0.94 1.09 21.58
N GLU A 168 -0.77 -0.16 21.16
CA GLU A 168 0.37 -1.00 21.53
C GLU A 168 1.68 -0.53 20.88
N ALA A 169 1.61 0.01 19.65
CA ALA A 169 2.75 0.50 18.90
C ALA A 169 2.95 2.03 19.00
N TYR A 170 2.28 2.72 19.92
CA TYR A 170 2.33 4.18 20.02
C TYR A 170 3.77 4.73 20.18
N PRO A 171 4.64 4.15 21.04
CA PRO A 171 6.03 4.59 21.13
C PRO A 171 6.78 4.46 19.80
N GLN A 172 6.54 3.39 19.05
CA GLN A 172 7.17 3.13 17.75
C GLN A 172 6.65 4.08 16.68
N LEU A 173 5.35 4.42 16.71
CA LEU A 173 4.76 5.43 15.84
C LEU A 173 5.39 6.81 16.08
N LEU A 174 5.52 7.22 17.34
CA LEU A 174 6.20 8.46 17.69
C LEU A 174 7.66 8.48 17.20
N LEU A 175 8.40 7.38 17.44
CA LEU A 175 9.79 7.25 16.98
C LEU A 175 9.90 7.33 15.45
N ALA A 176 9.02 6.66 14.71
CA ALA A 176 9.02 6.70 13.25
C ALA A 176 8.76 8.11 12.72
N LEU A 177 7.80 8.84 13.32
CA LEU A 177 7.51 10.23 12.94
C LEU A 177 8.69 11.17 13.24
N LEU A 178 9.33 11.04 14.41
CA LEU A 178 10.54 11.81 14.75
C LEU A 178 11.69 11.51 13.79
N THR A 179 11.85 10.24 13.41
CA THR A 179 12.86 9.80 12.43
C THR A 179 12.62 10.46 11.07
N GLN A 180 11.37 10.55 10.62
CA GLN A 180 11.01 11.23 9.37
C GLN A 180 11.25 12.74 9.41
N VAL A 181 10.96 13.41 10.54
CA VAL A 181 11.30 14.82 10.74
C VAL A 181 12.82 15.01 10.65
N HIS A 182 13.59 14.17 11.32
CA HIS A 182 15.05 14.20 11.27
C HIS A 182 15.59 14.03 9.84
N TYR A 183 15.12 13.03 9.10
CA TYR A 183 15.51 12.84 7.70
C TYR A 183 15.17 14.03 6.81
N THR A 184 13.99 14.62 6.99
CA THR A 184 13.58 15.80 6.23
C THR A 184 14.50 16.98 6.50
N LEU A 185 14.87 17.21 7.75
CA LEU A 185 15.82 18.27 8.13
C LEU A 185 17.21 18.02 7.50
N GLU A 186 17.74 16.80 7.59
CA GLU A 186 19.03 16.47 6.96
C GLU A 186 19.03 16.63 5.44
N LEU A 187 17.96 16.21 4.75
CA LEU A 187 17.86 16.31 3.30
C LEU A 187 17.81 17.77 2.82
N ASN A 188 17.13 18.64 3.57
CA ASN A 188 17.14 20.08 3.30
C ASN A 188 18.56 20.66 3.48
N LEU A 189 19.30 20.20 4.51
CA LEU A 189 20.67 20.63 4.76
C LEU A 189 21.67 20.15 3.68
N VAL A 190 21.41 19.03 3.00
CA VAL A 190 22.27 18.52 1.90
C VAL A 190 21.97 19.21 0.56
N THR A 191 20.74 19.70 0.36
CA THR A 191 20.33 20.38 -0.88
C THR A 191 20.88 21.81 -0.96
N GLU A 192 20.94 22.53 0.16
CA GLU A 192 21.50 23.89 0.26
C GLU A 192 22.99 24.02 -0.20
N PRO A 193 23.93 23.16 0.20
CA PRO A 193 25.35 23.30 -0.19
C PRO A 193 25.62 23.05 -1.68
N GLN A 194 24.80 22.26 -2.37
CA GLN A 194 24.97 22.01 -3.81
C GLN A 194 24.55 23.20 -4.68
N ARG A 195 23.55 23.98 -4.23
CA ARG A 195 23.11 25.21 -4.90
C ARG A 195 24.21 26.29 -4.86
N GLY A 196 24.94 26.35 -3.74
CA GLY A 196 26.12 27.22 -3.58
C GLY A 196 27.28 26.80 -4.49
N GLN A 197 27.58 25.49 -4.59
CA GLN A 197 28.68 24.99 -5.42
C GLN A 197 28.42 25.11 -6.93
N GLN A 198 27.19 24.87 -7.41
CA GLN A 198 26.85 25.10 -8.83
C GLN A 198 26.86 26.58 -9.22
N ALA A 199 26.49 27.49 -8.31
CA ALA A 199 26.62 28.94 -8.52
C ALA A 199 28.09 29.38 -8.54
N GLN A 200 28.98 28.66 -7.85
CA GLN A 200 30.40 28.99 -7.74
C GLN A 200 31.24 28.40 -8.88
N GLU A 201 30.89 27.22 -9.40
CA GLU A 201 31.50 26.66 -10.63
C GLU A 201 31.09 27.41 -11.90
N ALA A 202 29.85 27.92 -11.99
CA ALA A 202 29.41 28.76 -13.10
C ALA A 202 30.08 30.15 -13.11
N ALA A 203 30.69 30.56 -12.00
CA ALA A 203 31.36 31.85 -11.84
C ALA A 203 32.88 31.80 -12.04
N MET A 204 33.48 30.62 -12.27
CA MET A 204 34.91 30.53 -12.57
C MET A 204 35.16 30.68 -14.08
N PRO A 205 35.88 31.72 -14.54
CA PRO A 205 36.21 31.87 -15.95
C PRO A 205 37.21 30.79 -16.36
N SER A 206 37.00 30.19 -17.53
CA SER A 206 37.90 29.19 -18.10
C SER A 206 39.31 29.76 -18.27
N PRO A 207 40.38 29.00 -17.95
CA PRO A 207 41.73 29.49 -18.15
C PRO A 207 42.00 29.59 -19.65
N GLN A 208 42.11 30.82 -20.15
CA GLN A 208 42.50 31.10 -21.52
C GLN A 208 43.92 30.58 -21.74
N ARG A 209 44.08 29.79 -22.80
CA ARG A 209 45.35 29.26 -23.32
C ARG A 209 45.82 30.11 -24.47
#